data_AF-A0A6A4HAN0-F1
#
_entry.id   AF-A0A6A4HAN0-F1
#
_cell.length_a   1.000
_cell.length_b   1.000
_cell.length_c   1.000
_cell.angle_alpha   90.00
_cell.angle_beta   90.00
_cell.angle_gamma   90.00
#
_symmetry.space_group_name_H-M   'P 1'
#
loop_
_entity.id
_entity.type
_entity.pdbx_description
1 polymer ?
#
loop_
_entity_poly.entity_id
_entity_poly.type
_entity_poly.pdbx_seq_one_letter_code
_entity_poly.pdbx_strand_id
1 'polypeptide(L)'
;MPAEFRKVKGKFGLLEKFAKDAPLDIFFEVFMHLEPGDLLQLARSLKNLRNVLLRKSSESIWRIARSNVGLPPPPDDLSEPQYAHLVFFNAYCHNCLGKPRPHSHRGRRVFWVLRMRCCKTCASKLLTTLDKAKKSLKIDDLVANVIPCEEIPGGEFLKLPRDLHYNDYYAVQSSTAVMYQAEFNALETDEERVAWLESMKKVKETRLQHATLYHQWEVARNRERNGPFVEHLKALSAAVVARWTAAGRVC
;
A
#
# COMPACT_ATOMS: atom_id res chain seq x y z
N MET A 1 -16.98 -31.43 -18.26
CA MET A 1 -15.51 -31.42 -18.50
C MET A 1 -15.25 -31.79 -19.95
N PRO A 2 -14.45 -31.00 -20.69
CA PRO A 2 -14.04 -31.30 -22.06
C PRO A 2 -13.36 -32.68 -22.18
N ALA A 3 -13.41 -33.27 -23.38
CA ALA A 3 -12.95 -34.65 -23.61
C ALA A 3 -11.46 -34.83 -23.30
N GLU A 4 -10.62 -33.82 -23.55
CA GLU A 4 -9.17 -33.86 -23.29
C GLU A 4 -8.79 -33.92 -21.80
N PHE A 5 -9.73 -33.61 -20.90
CA PHE A 5 -9.48 -33.57 -19.45
C PHE A 5 -10.04 -34.78 -18.69
N ARG A 6 -10.80 -35.66 -19.37
CA ARG A 6 -11.43 -36.85 -18.75
C ARG A 6 -10.45 -37.87 -18.17
N LYS A 7 -9.20 -37.91 -18.64
CA LYS A 7 -8.16 -38.84 -18.16
C LYS A 7 -7.29 -38.29 -17.02
N VAL A 8 -7.51 -37.04 -16.62
CA VAL A 8 -6.67 -36.37 -15.63
C VAL A 8 -7.20 -36.61 -14.22
N LYS A 9 -6.42 -37.28 -13.37
CA LYS A 9 -6.83 -37.60 -11.99
C LYS A 9 -6.55 -36.42 -11.04
N GLY A 10 -7.60 -35.96 -10.36
CA GLY A 10 -7.53 -34.93 -9.31
C GLY A 10 -7.40 -33.50 -9.84
N LYS A 11 -7.75 -32.51 -8.99
CA LYS A 11 -7.71 -31.08 -9.33
C LYS A 11 -6.30 -30.60 -9.70
N PHE A 12 -5.26 -31.16 -9.07
CA PHE A 12 -3.86 -30.77 -9.33
C PHE A 12 -3.32 -31.27 -10.67
N GLY A 13 -3.68 -32.50 -11.09
CA GLY A 13 -3.28 -33.00 -12.40
C GLY A 13 -3.89 -32.18 -13.54
N LEU A 14 -5.12 -31.68 -13.34
CA LEU A 14 -5.82 -30.85 -14.33
C LEU A 14 -5.11 -29.52 -14.56
N LEU A 15 -4.70 -28.89 -13.46
CA LEU A 15 -3.93 -27.66 -13.47
C LEU A 15 -2.54 -27.87 -14.08
N GLU A 16 -1.89 -29.00 -13.82
CA GLU A 16 -0.59 -29.31 -14.40
C GLU A 16 -0.66 -29.47 -15.92
N LYS A 17 -1.67 -30.20 -16.42
CA LYS A 17 -1.89 -30.36 -17.86
C LYS A 17 -2.23 -29.03 -18.53
N PHE A 18 -3.12 -28.24 -17.92
CA PHE A 18 -3.45 -26.90 -18.40
C PHE A 18 -2.22 -25.98 -18.41
N ALA A 19 -1.41 -26.00 -17.36
CA ALA A 19 -0.18 -25.22 -17.25
C ALA A 19 0.86 -25.54 -18.35
N LYS A 20 0.87 -26.79 -18.85
CA LYS A 20 1.81 -27.27 -19.88
C LYS A 20 1.31 -27.04 -21.30
N ASP A 21 0.02 -27.24 -21.53
CA ASP A 21 -0.54 -27.36 -22.89
C ASP A 21 -1.28 -26.09 -23.36
N ALA A 22 -1.65 -25.17 -22.46
CA ALA A 22 -2.41 -23.97 -22.83
C ALA A 22 -1.52 -22.88 -23.47
N PRO A 23 -2.01 -22.16 -24.50
CA PRO A 23 -1.33 -20.98 -25.04
C PRO A 23 -1.23 -19.85 -24.01
N LEU A 24 -0.24 -18.97 -24.19
CA LEU A 24 -0.01 -17.82 -23.31
C LEU A 24 -1.21 -16.87 -23.24
N ASP A 25 -1.96 -16.73 -24.33
CA ASP A 25 -3.13 -15.85 -24.42
C ASP A 25 -4.26 -16.27 -23.48
N ILE A 26 -4.45 -17.58 -23.29
CA ILE A 26 -5.42 -18.11 -22.32
C ILE A 26 -5.00 -17.78 -20.89
N PHE A 27 -3.70 -17.85 -20.58
CA PHE A 27 -3.22 -17.39 -19.28
C PHE A 27 -3.44 -15.90 -19.08
N PHE A 28 -3.27 -15.08 -20.12
CA PHE A 28 -3.54 -13.64 -20.03
C PHE A 28 -5.01 -13.35 -19.79
N GLU A 29 -5.93 -14.06 -20.44
CA GLU A 29 -7.36 -13.96 -20.15
C GLU A 29 -7.66 -14.30 -18.69
N VAL A 30 -7.12 -15.42 -18.18
CA VAL A 30 -7.25 -15.79 -16.76
C VAL A 30 -6.68 -14.70 -15.85
N PHE A 31 -5.51 -14.16 -16.17
CA PHE A 31 -4.85 -13.12 -15.38
C PHE A 31 -5.66 -11.81 -15.33
N MET A 32 -6.37 -11.47 -16.40
CA MET A 32 -7.25 -10.31 -16.44
C MET A 32 -8.45 -10.42 -15.49
N HIS A 33 -8.82 -11.63 -15.05
CA HIS A 33 -9.88 -11.83 -14.06
C HIS A 33 -9.40 -11.81 -12.60
N LEU A 34 -8.10 -11.68 -12.36
CA LEU A 34 -7.53 -11.72 -11.01
C LEU A 34 -7.52 -10.34 -10.34
N GLU A 35 -7.39 -10.32 -9.01
CA GLU A 35 -7.03 -9.09 -8.29
C GLU A 35 -5.53 -8.80 -8.44
N PRO A 36 -5.07 -7.55 -8.31
CA PRO A 36 -3.64 -7.23 -8.44
C PRO A 36 -2.78 -7.93 -7.38
N GLY A 37 -3.34 -8.21 -6.20
CA GLY A 37 -2.68 -9.01 -5.17
C GLY A 37 -2.39 -10.43 -5.63
N ASP A 38 -3.32 -11.08 -6.32
CA ASP A 38 -3.15 -12.45 -6.81
C ASP A 38 -2.13 -12.51 -7.95
N LEU A 39 -2.19 -11.54 -8.88
CA LEU A 39 -1.16 -11.40 -9.93
C LEU A 39 0.24 -11.23 -9.35
N LEU A 40 0.36 -10.44 -8.28
CA LEU A 40 1.63 -10.26 -7.60
C LEU A 40 2.14 -11.57 -6.98
N GLN A 41 1.26 -12.39 -6.40
CA GLN A 41 1.65 -13.69 -5.86
C GLN A 41 2.07 -14.66 -6.97
N LEU A 42 1.35 -14.68 -8.10
CA LEU A 42 1.72 -15.49 -9.27
C LEU A 42 3.08 -15.09 -9.85
N ALA A 43 3.33 -13.79 -9.99
CA ALA A 43 4.62 -13.26 -10.43
C ALA A 43 5.77 -13.59 -9.47
N ARG A 44 5.48 -13.96 -8.22
CA ARG A 44 6.50 -14.32 -7.22
C ARG A 44 6.68 -15.83 -7.07
N SER A 45 5.67 -16.63 -7.37
CA SER A 45 5.71 -18.08 -7.19
C SER A 45 6.47 -18.79 -8.33
N LEU A 46 6.41 -18.26 -9.56
CA LEU A 46 6.98 -18.91 -10.74
C LEU A 46 7.91 -17.96 -11.52
N LYS A 47 9.16 -18.39 -11.76
CA LYS A 47 10.17 -17.60 -12.50
C LYS A 47 9.69 -17.20 -13.90
N ASN A 48 8.99 -18.09 -14.60
CA ASN A 48 8.48 -17.81 -15.94
C ASN A 48 7.37 -16.75 -15.90
N LEU A 49 6.42 -16.86 -14.97
CA LEU A 49 5.37 -15.84 -14.80
C LEU A 49 5.94 -14.51 -14.36
N ARG A 50 6.97 -14.49 -13.50
CA ARG A 50 7.72 -13.27 -13.16
C ARG A 50 8.25 -12.57 -14.40
N ASN A 51 8.91 -13.33 -15.29
CA ASN A 51 9.53 -12.81 -16.49
C ASN A 51 8.53 -12.28 -17.51
N VAL A 52 7.27 -12.70 -17.44
CA VAL A 52 6.19 -12.21 -18.30
C VAL A 52 5.46 -11.05 -17.64
N LEU A 53 4.89 -11.26 -16.44
CA LEU A 53 4.01 -10.31 -15.76
C LEU A 53 4.71 -9.01 -15.35
N LEU A 54 6.02 -9.01 -15.08
CA LEU A 54 6.73 -7.79 -14.68
C LEU A 54 7.28 -6.98 -15.87
N ARG A 55 7.01 -7.39 -17.12
CA ARG A 55 7.37 -6.61 -18.30
C ARG A 55 6.33 -5.53 -18.58
N LYS A 56 6.78 -4.44 -19.20
CA LYS A 56 5.90 -3.36 -19.68
C LYS A 56 4.81 -3.87 -20.65
N SER A 57 5.09 -4.92 -21.42
CA SER A 57 4.11 -5.55 -22.32
C SER A 57 2.87 -6.10 -21.60
N SER A 58 2.96 -6.39 -20.30
CA SER A 58 1.84 -6.90 -19.49
C SER A 58 1.09 -5.80 -18.73
N GLU A 59 1.40 -4.52 -18.95
CA GLU A 59 0.77 -3.39 -18.27
C GLU A 59 -0.77 -3.41 -18.39
N SER A 60 -1.30 -3.77 -19.56
CA SER A 60 -2.74 -3.89 -19.79
C SER A 60 -3.40 -4.91 -18.87
N ILE A 61 -2.73 -6.04 -18.59
CA ILE A 61 -3.22 -7.09 -17.70
C ILE A 61 -3.35 -6.54 -16.28
N TRP A 62 -2.33 -5.84 -15.80
CA TRP A 62 -2.37 -5.24 -14.46
C TRP A 62 -3.42 -4.15 -14.34
N ARG A 63 -3.57 -3.31 -15.37
CA ARG A 63 -4.59 -2.26 -15.41
C ARG A 63 -6.00 -2.85 -15.34
N ILE A 64 -6.26 -3.94 -16.07
CA ILE A 64 -7.55 -4.65 -16.01
C ILE A 64 -7.75 -5.27 -14.62
N ALA A 65 -6.75 -5.99 -14.10
CA ALA A 65 -6.81 -6.56 -12.74
C ALA A 65 -7.06 -5.51 -11.66
N ARG A 66 -6.47 -4.31 -11.82
CA ARG A 66 -6.72 -3.16 -10.95
C ARG A 66 -8.17 -2.68 -11.03
N SER A 67 -8.74 -2.65 -12.24
CA SER A 67 -10.14 -2.26 -12.43
C SER A 67 -11.13 -3.23 -11.77
N ASN A 68 -10.80 -4.53 -11.67
CA ASN A 68 -11.63 -5.54 -11.00
C ASN A 68 -11.88 -5.24 -9.51
N VAL A 69 -11.00 -4.44 -8.91
CA VAL A 69 -11.09 -4.06 -7.49
C VAL A 69 -11.44 -2.58 -7.30
N GLY A 70 -11.73 -1.85 -8.38
CA GLY A 70 -12.05 -0.42 -8.34
C GLY A 70 -10.91 0.48 -7.84
N LEU A 71 -9.66 -0.01 -7.85
CA LEU A 71 -8.52 0.74 -7.31
C LEU A 71 -8.17 1.91 -8.26
N PRO A 72 -7.97 3.15 -7.74
CA PRO A 72 -7.64 4.31 -8.56
C PRO A 72 -6.39 4.10 -9.42
N PRO A 73 -6.19 4.87 -10.50
CA PRO A 73 -4.97 4.82 -11.30
C PRO A 73 -3.70 4.97 -10.45
N PRO A 74 -2.61 4.23 -10.78
CA PRO A 74 -1.33 4.48 -10.15
C PRO A 74 -0.88 5.92 -10.44
N PRO A 75 -0.11 6.54 -9.54
CA PRO A 75 0.53 7.81 -9.83
C PRO A 75 1.63 7.61 -10.89
N ASP A 76 2.01 8.67 -11.58
CA ASP A 76 3.02 8.61 -12.66
C ASP A 76 4.39 8.08 -12.19
N ASP A 77 4.69 8.18 -10.89
CA ASP A 77 5.92 7.67 -10.29
C ASP A 77 5.91 6.16 -9.97
N LEU A 78 4.80 5.44 -10.25
CA LEU A 78 4.68 4.00 -10.01
C LEU A 78 4.15 3.24 -11.22
N SER A 79 4.82 2.15 -11.59
CA SER A 79 4.25 1.15 -12.49
C SER A 79 3.11 0.37 -11.81
N GLU A 80 2.20 -0.19 -12.61
CA GLU A 80 1.09 -1.02 -12.10
C GLU A 80 1.56 -2.17 -11.15
N PRO A 81 2.65 -2.94 -11.43
CA PRO A 81 3.15 -3.94 -10.48
C PRO A 81 3.71 -3.34 -9.19
N GLN A 82 4.40 -2.19 -9.25
CA GLN A 82 4.89 -1.49 -8.05
C GLN A 82 3.74 -0.98 -7.20
N TYR A 83 2.69 -0.47 -7.83
CA TYR A 83 1.49 -0.01 -7.16
C TYR A 83 0.73 -1.18 -6.51
N ALA A 84 0.55 -2.28 -7.24
CA ALA A 84 -0.01 -3.52 -6.69
C ALA A 84 0.80 -4.05 -5.50
N HIS A 85 2.13 -3.96 -5.55
CA HIS A 85 3.00 -4.30 -4.45
C HIS A 85 2.78 -3.38 -3.23
N LEU A 86 2.71 -2.06 -3.42
CA LEU A 86 2.42 -1.13 -2.34
C LEU A 86 1.08 -1.42 -1.65
N VAL A 87 0.04 -1.65 -2.45
CA VAL A 87 -1.33 -1.83 -1.98
C VAL A 87 -1.54 -3.20 -1.35
N PHE A 88 -1.24 -4.28 -2.07
CA PHE A 88 -1.68 -5.62 -1.69
C PHE A 88 -0.61 -6.44 -0.95
N PHE A 89 0.66 -6.06 -1.01
CA PHE A 89 1.73 -6.86 -0.43
C PHE A 89 1.88 -6.62 1.09
N ASN A 90 0.96 -7.16 1.87
CA ASN A 90 0.98 -7.08 3.33
C ASN A 90 1.82 -8.18 4.00
N ALA A 91 2.42 -9.11 3.24
CA ALA A 91 3.15 -10.25 3.79
C ALA A 91 4.58 -9.91 4.23
N TYR A 92 5.25 -8.93 3.62
CA TYR A 92 6.64 -8.59 3.95
C TYR A 92 6.86 -7.08 4.11
N CYS A 93 7.90 -6.69 4.84
CA CYS A 93 8.32 -5.30 4.95
C CYS A 93 9.04 -4.91 3.66
N HIS A 94 8.75 -3.75 3.07
CA HIS A 94 9.45 -3.31 1.85
C HIS A 94 10.95 -3.12 2.09
N ASN A 95 11.35 -2.75 3.31
CA ASN A 95 12.75 -2.51 3.64
C ASN A 95 13.50 -3.78 4.08
N CYS A 96 13.07 -4.44 5.17
CA CYS A 96 13.81 -5.58 5.73
C CYS A 96 13.38 -6.94 5.19
N LEU A 97 12.33 -7.01 4.35
CA LEU A 97 11.74 -8.26 3.86
C LEU A 97 11.31 -9.25 4.95
N GLY A 98 11.29 -8.86 6.23
CA GLY A 98 10.86 -9.71 7.34
C GLY A 98 9.34 -9.86 7.35
N LYS A 99 8.83 -11.03 7.78
CA LYS A 99 7.39 -11.37 7.96
C LYS A 99 6.76 -10.64 9.17
N PRO A 100 5.42 -10.51 9.26
CA PRO A 100 4.79 -9.90 10.42
C PRO A 100 4.99 -10.86 11.59
N ARG A 101 5.21 -10.34 12.80
CA ARG A 101 5.32 -11.22 13.97
C ARG A 101 3.96 -11.89 14.21
N PRO A 102 3.92 -13.20 14.52
CA PRO A 102 2.71 -13.84 15.03
C PRO A 102 2.18 -13.02 16.22
N HIS A 103 0.87 -12.77 16.26
CA HIS A 103 0.19 -11.96 17.30
C HIS A 103 0.39 -10.43 17.26
N SER A 104 1.07 -9.89 16.24
CA SER A 104 1.06 -8.44 16.01
C SER A 104 -0.20 -8.04 15.21
N HIS A 105 -1.28 -7.68 15.91
CA HIS A 105 -2.44 -6.99 15.29
C HIS A 105 -2.05 -5.65 14.65
N ARG A 106 -0.88 -5.12 15.01
CA ARG A 106 -0.26 -3.96 14.37
C ARG A 106 0.38 -4.41 13.05
N GLY A 107 -0.46 -4.46 12.00
CA GLY A 107 -0.02 -4.68 10.62
C GLY A 107 1.05 -3.67 10.19
N ARG A 108 1.77 -3.96 9.11
CA ARG A 108 2.68 -2.98 8.51
C ARG A 108 1.85 -1.83 7.95
N ARG A 109 2.00 -0.64 8.54
CA ARG A 109 1.38 0.58 8.05
C ARG A 109 1.93 0.90 6.65
N VAL A 110 1.04 1.31 5.77
CA VAL A 110 1.42 2.01 4.54
C VAL A 110 1.50 3.49 4.87
N PHE A 111 2.58 4.11 4.44
CA PHE A 111 2.77 5.55 4.42
C PHE A 111 2.57 5.95 2.96
N TRP A 112 1.37 6.42 2.63
CA TRP A 112 0.91 6.60 1.26
C TRP A 112 1.62 7.75 0.55
N VAL A 113 1.82 8.86 1.25
CA VAL A 113 2.58 10.02 0.75
C VAL A 113 4.04 9.62 0.54
N LEU A 114 4.57 8.76 1.41
CA LEU A 114 5.96 8.29 1.33
C LEU A 114 6.14 7.05 0.44
N ARG A 115 5.09 6.56 -0.22
CA ARG A 115 5.09 5.39 -1.13
C ARG A 115 5.71 4.13 -0.51
N MET A 116 5.55 3.91 0.80
CA MET A 116 6.25 2.84 1.50
C MET A 116 5.34 2.04 2.44
N ARG A 117 5.58 0.73 2.54
CA ARG A 117 4.97 -0.15 3.55
C ARG A 117 6.05 -0.79 4.40
N CYS A 118 6.11 -0.43 5.67
CA CYS A 118 7.21 -0.83 6.55
C CYS A 118 6.73 -1.34 7.90
N CYS A 119 7.52 -2.23 8.52
CA CYS A 119 7.32 -2.56 9.92
C CYS A 119 7.73 -1.39 10.81
N LYS A 120 7.21 -1.34 12.04
CA LYS A 120 7.52 -0.29 13.02
C LYS A 120 9.03 -0.08 13.21
N THR A 121 9.82 -1.14 13.26
CA THR A 121 11.28 -1.06 13.41
C THR A 121 11.98 -0.43 12.21
N CYS A 122 11.51 -0.68 10.99
CA CYS A 122 12.08 -0.03 9.81
C CYS A 122 11.60 1.42 9.73
N ALA A 123 10.30 1.67 9.98
CA ALA A 123 9.75 3.02 10.02
C ALA A 123 10.51 3.91 11.01
N SER A 124 10.78 3.44 12.24
CA SER A 124 11.54 4.22 13.24
C SER A 124 13.01 4.50 12.87
N LYS A 125 13.56 3.81 11.86
CA LYS A 125 14.92 4.04 11.36
C LYS A 125 14.96 4.90 10.10
N LEU A 126 13.94 4.76 9.25
CA LEU A 126 13.86 5.43 7.95
C LEU A 126 13.13 6.77 8.03
N LEU A 127 12.25 6.93 9.03
CA LEU A 127 11.40 8.09 9.19
C LEU A 127 11.82 8.89 10.43
N THR A 128 11.65 10.20 10.32
CA THR A 128 11.85 11.14 11.41
C THR A 128 10.77 12.21 11.37
N THR A 129 10.55 12.94 12.47
CA THR A 129 9.59 14.05 12.46
C THR A 129 10.15 15.22 11.65
N LEU A 130 9.29 16.05 11.08
CA LEU A 130 9.72 17.21 10.31
C LEU A 130 10.59 18.15 11.17
N ASP A 131 10.21 18.39 12.43
CA ASP A 131 11.00 19.21 13.36
C ASP A 131 12.39 18.60 13.63
N LYS A 132 12.44 17.28 13.87
CA LYS A 132 13.72 16.59 14.08
C LYS A 132 14.58 16.59 12.81
N ALA A 133 13.97 16.51 11.62
CA ALA A 133 14.69 16.65 10.36
C ALA A 133 15.35 18.03 10.27
N LYS A 134 14.59 19.12 10.46
CA LYS A 134 15.12 20.50 10.48
C LYS A 134 16.31 20.65 11.41
N LYS A 135 16.17 20.19 12.67
CA LYS A 135 17.21 20.33 13.70
C LYS A 135 18.41 19.40 13.49
N SER A 136 18.16 18.11 13.32
CA SER A 136 19.21 17.09 13.33
C SER A 136 19.90 16.92 11.98
N LEU A 137 19.15 17.10 10.88
CA LEU A 137 19.67 16.97 9.51
C LEU A 137 19.96 18.34 8.88
N LYS A 138 19.75 19.45 9.62
CA LYS A 138 19.99 20.82 9.17
C LYS A 138 19.26 21.15 7.87
N ILE A 139 17.98 20.79 7.82
CA ILE A 139 17.12 21.06 6.67
C ILE A 139 16.60 22.49 6.75
N ASP A 140 16.76 23.24 5.68
CA ASP A 140 16.25 24.58 5.50
C ASP A 140 14.72 24.62 5.59
N ASP A 141 14.17 25.73 6.11
CA ASP A 141 12.74 25.89 6.33
C ASP A 141 11.94 25.83 5.02
N LEU A 142 12.47 26.37 3.92
CA LEU A 142 11.84 26.33 2.60
C LEU A 142 11.80 24.90 2.07
N VAL A 143 12.91 24.17 2.21
CA VAL A 143 13.00 22.76 1.82
C VAL A 143 12.06 21.89 2.65
N ALA A 144 12.03 22.11 3.97
CA ALA A 144 11.14 21.39 4.88
C ALA A 144 9.66 21.49 4.47
N ASN A 145 9.24 22.64 3.95
CA ASN A 145 7.85 22.87 3.54
C ASN A 145 7.45 22.08 2.28
N VAL A 146 8.40 21.74 1.41
CA VAL A 146 8.13 21.01 0.16
C VAL A 146 8.40 19.50 0.25
N ILE A 147 9.02 19.02 1.33
CA ILE A 147 9.24 17.58 1.54
C ILE A 147 7.89 16.86 1.70
N PRO A 148 7.64 15.75 0.96
CA PRO A 148 6.49 14.88 1.19
C PRO A 148 6.51 14.33 2.63
N CYS A 149 5.41 14.53 3.35
CA CYS A 149 5.26 14.10 4.74
C CYS A 149 3.97 13.31 4.94
N GLU A 150 4.02 12.31 5.81
CA GLU A 150 2.85 11.54 6.25
C GLU A 150 2.40 12.04 7.61
N GLU A 151 1.10 12.25 7.78
CA GLU A 151 0.53 12.43 9.10
C GLU A 151 0.56 11.10 9.88
N ILE A 152 1.07 11.12 11.11
CA ILE A 152 1.13 9.99 12.03
C ILE A 152 0.25 10.30 13.24
N PRO A 153 -1.01 9.83 13.24
CA PRO A 153 -1.85 9.90 14.42
C PRO A 153 -1.21 9.14 15.59
N GLY A 154 -1.10 9.81 16.74
CA GLY A 154 -0.80 9.19 18.04
C GLY A 154 0.65 8.74 18.29
N GLY A 155 1.63 9.13 17.47
CA GLY A 155 3.07 8.91 17.74
C GLY A 155 3.54 7.45 17.87
N GLU A 156 2.64 6.48 17.68
CA GLU A 156 2.84 5.08 18.04
C GLU A 156 3.97 4.42 17.21
N PHE A 157 4.28 4.96 16.03
CA PHE A 157 5.26 4.39 15.10
C PHE A 157 6.68 4.91 15.33
N LEU A 158 6.83 6.13 15.84
CA LEU A 158 8.12 6.80 16.00
C LEU A 158 8.62 6.87 17.46
N LYS A 159 7.89 6.27 18.42
CA LYS A 159 8.18 6.38 19.87
C LYS A 159 8.31 7.85 20.30
N LEU A 160 7.38 8.68 19.86
CA LEU A 160 7.44 10.11 20.13
C LEU A 160 7.16 10.40 21.63
N PRO A 161 7.68 11.52 22.17
CA PRO A 161 7.37 11.98 23.52
C PRO A 161 5.85 12.16 23.74
N ARG A 162 5.41 12.22 25.01
CA ARG A 162 4.00 12.46 25.35
C ARG A 162 3.55 13.88 25.02
N ASP A 163 4.46 14.84 25.04
CA ASP A 163 4.22 16.23 24.69
C ASP A 163 4.61 16.45 23.22
N LEU A 164 3.64 16.30 22.32
CA LEU A 164 3.84 16.42 20.88
C LEU A 164 3.61 17.86 20.42
N HIS A 165 4.55 18.43 19.65
CA HIS A 165 4.29 19.65 18.88
C HIS A 165 3.58 19.29 17.56
N TYR A 166 2.92 20.26 16.92
CA TYR A 166 2.20 20.04 15.64
C TYR A 166 3.07 19.36 14.56
N ASN A 167 4.35 19.71 14.48
CA ASN A 167 5.28 19.10 13.53
C ASN A 167 5.75 17.69 13.89
N ASP A 168 5.50 17.23 15.12
CA ASP A 168 5.76 15.84 15.52
C ASP A 168 4.73 14.86 14.95
N TYR A 169 3.57 15.37 14.51
CA TYR A 169 2.58 14.57 13.80
C TYR A 169 2.97 14.31 12.34
N TYR A 170 3.95 15.01 11.77
CA TYR A 170 4.37 14.81 10.39
C TYR A 170 5.71 14.09 10.32
N ALA A 171 5.69 12.92 9.69
CA ALA A 171 6.89 12.15 9.43
C ALA A 171 7.37 12.32 8.00
N VAL A 172 8.68 12.49 7.86
CA VAL A 172 9.38 12.52 6.58
C VAL A 172 10.36 11.37 6.51
N GLN A 173 10.67 10.94 5.28
CA GLN A 173 11.75 10.00 5.06
C GLN A 173 13.09 10.73 5.18
N SER A 174 13.98 10.25 6.06
CA SER A 174 15.25 10.92 6.34
C SER A 174 16.14 11.03 5.10
N SER A 175 16.17 10.00 4.25
CA SER A 175 16.96 10.03 3.01
C SER A 175 16.45 11.06 2.01
N THR A 176 15.13 11.20 1.85
CA THR A 176 14.52 12.19 0.96
C THR A 176 14.78 13.60 1.44
N ALA A 177 14.71 13.85 2.76
CA ALA A 177 15.04 15.16 3.32
C ALA A 177 16.48 15.57 3.00
N VAL A 178 17.44 14.66 3.21
CA VAL A 178 18.87 14.91 2.90
C VAL A 178 19.09 15.13 1.40
N MET A 179 18.44 14.32 0.56
CA MET A 179 18.51 14.46 -0.90
C MET A 179 17.99 15.83 -1.36
N TYR A 180 16.80 16.22 -0.90
CA TYR A 180 16.18 17.50 -1.26
C TYR A 180 17.02 18.68 -0.80
N GLN A 181 17.60 18.61 0.40
CA GLN A 181 18.51 19.66 0.87
C GLN A 181 19.78 19.75 0.01
N ALA A 182 20.35 18.61 -0.39
CA ALA A 182 21.52 18.57 -1.24
C ALA A 182 21.24 19.14 -2.63
N GLU A 183 20.09 18.79 -3.24
CA GLU A 183 19.63 19.37 -4.50
C GLU A 183 19.45 20.89 -4.38
N PHE A 184 18.76 21.36 -3.34
CA PHE A 184 18.53 22.79 -3.11
C PHE A 184 19.84 23.58 -2.94
N ASN A 185 20.80 23.02 -2.21
CA ASN A 185 22.11 23.65 -2.00
C ASN A 185 22.98 23.68 -3.26
N ALA A 186 22.72 22.80 -4.23
CA ALA A 186 23.46 22.73 -5.48
C ALA A 186 22.97 23.74 -6.53
N LEU A 187 21.81 24.37 -6.32
CA LEU A 187 21.29 25.43 -7.19
C LEU A 187 22.07 26.72 -6.92
N GLU A 188 22.40 27.46 -7.97
CA GLU A 188 23.26 28.65 -7.86
C GLU A 188 22.43 29.92 -7.64
N THR A 189 21.35 30.04 -8.41
CA THR A 189 20.51 31.25 -8.46
C THR A 189 19.25 31.14 -7.62
N ASP A 190 18.68 32.28 -7.24
CA ASP A 190 17.42 32.31 -6.48
C ASP A 190 16.23 31.94 -7.37
N GLU A 191 16.28 32.27 -8.67
CA GLU A 191 15.29 31.87 -9.65
C GLU A 191 15.20 30.33 -9.78
N GLU A 192 16.34 29.65 -9.85
CA GLU A 192 16.40 28.18 -9.86
C GLU A 192 15.84 27.58 -8.57
N ARG A 193 16.19 28.16 -7.40
CA ARG A 193 15.67 27.72 -6.09
C ARG A 193 14.16 27.84 -6.01
N VAL A 194 13.59 28.96 -6.47
CA VAL A 194 12.14 29.17 -6.50
C VAL A 194 11.47 28.15 -7.43
N ALA A 195 11.96 27.98 -8.65
CA ALA A 195 11.41 27.03 -9.61
C ALA A 195 11.48 25.58 -9.09
N TRP A 196 12.58 25.20 -8.43
CA TRP A 196 12.73 23.89 -7.80
C TRP A 196 11.74 23.71 -6.65
N LEU A 197 11.56 24.70 -5.77
CA LEU A 197 10.59 24.64 -4.67
C LEU A 197 9.16 24.48 -5.20
N GLU A 198 8.79 25.18 -6.26
CA GLU A 198 7.48 25.03 -6.91
C GLU A 198 7.27 23.62 -7.48
N SER A 199 8.30 23.08 -8.15
CA SER A 199 8.29 21.70 -8.65
C SER A 199 8.10 20.68 -7.51
N MET A 200 8.87 20.80 -6.43
CA MET A 200 8.77 19.90 -5.28
C MET A 200 7.45 20.03 -4.52
N LYS A 201 6.88 21.24 -4.46
CA LYS A 201 5.53 21.47 -3.94
C LYS A 201 4.49 20.70 -4.74
N LYS A 202 4.58 20.72 -6.08
CA LYS A 202 3.69 19.94 -6.95
C LYS A 202 3.84 18.43 -6.75
N VAL A 203 5.06 17.94 -6.56
CA VAL A 203 5.32 16.52 -6.21
C VAL A 203 4.65 16.15 -4.89
N LYS A 204 4.81 16.96 -3.85
CA LYS A 204 4.15 16.76 -2.55
C LYS A 204 2.64 16.73 -2.66
N GLU A 205 2.05 17.69 -3.38
CA GLU A 205 0.61 17.78 -3.60
C GLU A 205 0.07 16.55 -4.34
N THR A 206 0.72 16.13 -5.43
CA THR A 206 0.34 14.93 -6.20
C THR A 206 0.36 13.69 -5.30
N ARG A 207 1.36 13.58 -4.41
CA ARG A 207 1.46 12.46 -3.47
C ARG A 207 0.34 12.46 -2.44
N LEU A 208 -0.04 13.63 -1.94
CA LEU A 208 -1.17 13.82 -1.01
C LEU A 208 -2.50 13.48 -1.67
N GLN A 209 -2.78 14.02 -2.87
CA GLN A 209 -4.00 13.73 -3.63
C GLN A 209 -4.16 12.23 -3.88
N HIS A 210 -3.10 11.56 -4.33
CA HIS A 210 -3.13 10.11 -4.52
C HIS A 210 -3.33 9.35 -3.19
N ALA A 211 -2.72 9.80 -2.10
CA ALA A 211 -2.94 9.18 -0.78
C ALA A 211 -4.41 9.30 -0.34
N THR A 212 -5.05 10.43 -0.59
CA THR A 212 -6.49 10.64 -0.32
C THR A 212 -7.36 9.69 -1.16
N LEU A 213 -7.11 9.60 -2.47
CA LEU A 213 -7.86 8.69 -3.36
C LEU A 213 -7.75 7.24 -2.89
N TYR A 214 -6.54 6.81 -2.53
CA TYR A 214 -6.35 5.47 -1.99
C TYR A 214 -7.10 5.27 -0.68
N HIS A 215 -7.00 6.22 0.26
CA HIS A 215 -7.67 6.09 1.56
C HIS A 215 -9.19 5.94 1.39
N GLN A 216 -9.79 6.73 0.50
CA GLN A 216 -11.21 6.62 0.15
C GLN A 216 -11.55 5.23 -0.41
N TRP A 217 -10.75 4.74 -1.35
CA TRP A 217 -10.92 3.39 -1.91
C TRP A 217 -10.77 2.29 -0.86
N GLU A 218 -9.77 2.35 0.01
CA GLU A 218 -9.53 1.36 1.06
C GLU A 218 -10.69 1.32 2.06
N VAL A 219 -11.21 2.48 2.45
CA VAL A 219 -12.38 2.58 3.32
C VAL A 219 -13.61 1.96 2.64
N ALA A 220 -13.86 2.27 1.36
CA ALA A 220 -14.99 1.70 0.60
C ALA A 220 -14.87 0.17 0.50
N ARG A 221 -13.71 -0.33 0.06
CA ARG A 221 -13.44 -1.77 -0.07
C ARG A 221 -13.55 -2.52 1.25
N ASN A 222 -13.06 -1.94 2.34
CA ASN A 222 -13.19 -2.56 3.67
C ASN A 222 -14.64 -2.59 4.15
N ARG A 223 -15.45 -1.56 3.82
CA ARG A 223 -16.89 -1.57 4.12
C ARG A 223 -17.61 -2.66 3.34
N GLU A 224 -17.31 -2.84 2.06
CA GLU A 224 -17.90 -3.90 1.24
C GLU A 224 -17.51 -5.30 1.75
N ARG A 225 -16.21 -5.53 2.02
CA ARG A 225 -15.72 -6.84 2.49
C ARG A 225 -16.23 -7.21 3.88
N ASN A 226 -16.29 -6.24 4.79
CA ASN A 226 -16.69 -6.49 6.18
C ASN A 226 -18.18 -6.23 6.45
N GLY A 227 -18.91 -5.61 5.53
CA GLY A 227 -20.31 -5.24 5.67
C GLY A 227 -21.21 -6.40 6.10
N PRO A 228 -21.22 -7.53 5.34
CA PRO A 228 -22.03 -8.70 5.69
C PRO A 228 -21.72 -9.26 7.09
N PHE A 229 -20.43 -9.25 7.48
CA PHE A 229 -20.01 -9.70 8.80
C PHE A 229 -20.47 -8.75 9.92
N VAL A 230 -20.34 -7.44 9.72
CA VAL A 230 -20.79 -6.42 10.68
C VAL A 230 -22.31 -6.43 10.86
N GLU A 231 -23.06 -6.57 9.77
CA GLU A 231 -24.52 -6.71 9.81
C GLU A 231 -24.95 -7.96 10.57
N HIS A 232 -24.28 -9.08 10.31
CA HIS A 232 -24.51 -10.32 11.05
C HIS A 232 -24.26 -10.16 12.55
N LEU A 233 -23.16 -9.52 12.95
CA LEU A 233 -22.87 -9.25 14.37
C LEU A 233 -23.91 -8.33 15.02
N LYS A 234 -24.40 -7.30 14.31
CA LYS A 234 -25.48 -6.43 14.81
C LYS A 234 -26.77 -7.22 15.02
N ALA A 235 -27.14 -8.08 14.07
CA ALA A 235 -28.32 -8.94 14.19
C ALA A 235 -28.20 -9.92 15.38
N LEU A 236 -27.03 -10.54 15.56
CA LEU A 236 -26.75 -11.40 16.71
C LEU A 236 -26.82 -10.63 18.03
N SER A 237 -26.24 -9.44 18.11
CA SER A 237 -26.29 -8.59 19.30
C SER A 237 -27.73 -8.21 19.65
N ALA A 238 -28.53 -7.77 18.67
CA ALA A 238 -29.94 -7.46 18.86
C ALA A 238 -30.74 -8.68 19.35
N ALA A 239 -30.50 -9.86 18.79
CA ALA A 239 -31.15 -11.10 19.21
C ALA A 239 -30.73 -11.57 20.62
N VAL A 240 -29.49 -11.29 21.05
CA VAL A 240 -29.04 -11.55 22.42
C VAL A 240 -29.71 -10.58 23.39
N VAL A 241 -29.72 -9.28 23.07
CA VAL A 241 -30.38 -8.25 23.90
C VAL A 241 -31.87 -8.57 24.04
N ALA A 242 -32.58 -8.87 22.95
CA ALA A 242 -34.00 -9.21 22.99
C ALA A 242 -34.30 -10.44 23.88
N ARG A 243 -33.48 -11.50 23.80
CA ARG A 243 -33.61 -12.67 24.67
C ARG A 243 -33.30 -12.36 26.14
N TRP A 244 -32.33 -11.50 26.39
CA TRP A 244 -31.97 -11.06 27.75
C TRP A 244 -33.09 -10.24 28.39
N THR A 245 -33.68 -9.30 27.65
CA THR A 245 -34.83 -8.49 28.08
C THR A 245 -36.07 -9.36 28.30
N ALA A 246 -36.34 -10.33 27.41
CA ALA A 246 -37.46 -11.26 27.55
C ALA A 246 -37.31 -12.22 28.76
N ALA A 247 -36.08 -12.48 29.22
CA ALA A 247 -35.80 -13.29 30.41
C ALA A 247 -35.96 -12.53 31.74
N GLY A 248 -36.48 -11.30 31.72
CA GLY A 248 -36.79 -10.51 32.93
C GLY A 248 -35.57 -10.00 33.69
N ARG A 249 -34.36 -10.08 33.12
CA ARG A 249 -33.14 -9.52 33.71
C ARG A 249 -32.94 -8.10 33.19
N VAL A 250 -33.42 -7.12 33.94
CA VAL A 250 -33.12 -5.70 33.71
C VAL A 250 -31.63 -5.47 34.02
N CYS A 251 -30.94 -4.68 33.19
CA CYS A 251 -29.57 -4.23 33.48
C CYS A 251 -29.51 -3.42 34.77
#